data_AF-A0A6I2VDH1-F1
#
_entry.id   AF-A0A6I2VDH1-F1
#
_cell.length_a   1.000
_cell.length_b   1.000
_cell.length_c   1.000
_cell.angle_alpha   90.00
_cell.angle_beta   90.00
_cell.angle_gamma   90.00
#
_symmetry.space_group_name_H-M   'P 1'
#
loop_
_entity.id
_entity.type
_entity.pdbx_description
1 polymer ?
#
loop_
_entity_poly.entity_id
_entity_poly.type
_entity_poly.pdbx_seq_one_letter_code
_entity_poly.pdbx_strand_id
1 'polypeptide(L)'
;MKKQVLVSVDPWETRVALLEQAGTPTKEADQRPSEKANPSAGYRVAELYIERRGNRSIVGNVYKGKVDNVIDGLEAAFIDIGLEKNAFLHIDEIVLPGIETPRRGRGEEGGKKISSLLKKGQEVVVQVVKDPLKTKGARCSMELAIAGRYMVYTPSGEGVGISKRLEDKERARLRRALKDLDLKSGGAILRTAAHGAKKEDFERELPYLFKLHEVLVERADAQSAPSLVFQEADLSVRVVRDIFSVDFERAIVDDEGQYNRLRSFFERTAPELVDRVELWQESTPLFEQAGVEEVIEGVTSRRVDLPSGGYLMVDYGEALTVFDVNSGSYVGRGRQARLEDTITKTNLEAADEIVRQLRLRDVGGIIVIDFIDMTKAKNRDDVMKTLRKALNEDRTKTFTAEISRLGLVEMTRQNVTEGVREIISRTCPTCNGDAVVLSEETIAIEFDRQLREIASRSPRASEAFLVQMNPKVSVEFTGAGARMLRELEQSTGKLFHFEGSDSLSLNHFEVTMEGSAEAVRERAVPFAAGDEVLVTLVEPHMYNVDDAVAKIDGYIVSVAGGGPHLGEKLMVKIEEAGRNSASATLLEADNGKDALDSTPRGSEEEAVESGSAATPEVATAAEESN
;
A
#
# COMPACT_ATOMS: atom_id res chain seq x y z
N MET A 1 17.73 6.24 -24.04
CA MET A 1 17.49 7.14 -22.88
C MET A 1 18.33 6.62 -21.74
N LYS A 2 19.06 7.47 -21.03
CA LYS A 2 19.79 7.01 -19.85
C LYS A 2 18.79 6.58 -18.77
N LYS A 3 19.13 5.54 -18.02
CA LYS A 3 18.33 5.03 -16.89
C LYS A 3 19.21 4.87 -15.66
N GLN A 4 18.61 4.96 -14.47
CA GLN A 4 19.28 4.71 -13.19
C GLN A 4 18.41 3.82 -12.31
N VAL A 5 19.04 3.07 -11.41
CA VAL A 5 18.36 2.30 -10.37
C VAL A 5 18.80 2.82 -9.02
N LEU A 6 17.85 3.10 -8.14
CA LEU A 6 18.12 3.47 -6.76
C LEU A 6 17.61 2.35 -5.85
N VAL A 7 18.43 1.93 -4.91
CA VAL A 7 18.09 0.91 -3.91
C VAL A 7 18.24 1.55 -2.54
N SER A 8 17.12 1.59 -1.80
CA SER A 8 17.10 2.05 -0.41
C SER A 8 16.69 0.93 0.52
N VAL A 9 17.47 0.69 1.57
CA VAL A 9 17.30 -0.44 2.47
C VAL A 9 17.20 0.02 3.91
N ASP A 10 16.00 -0.13 4.46
CA ASP A 10 15.70 0.12 5.86
C ASP A 10 15.66 -1.19 6.66
N PRO A 11 15.69 -1.13 8.01
CA PRO A 11 15.61 -2.32 8.86
C PRO A 11 14.36 -3.18 8.66
N TRP A 12 13.27 -2.63 8.10
CA TRP A 12 12.00 -3.34 7.93
C TRP A 12 11.46 -3.34 6.50
N GLU A 13 12.10 -2.60 5.60
CA GLU A 13 11.62 -2.38 4.23
C GLU A 13 12.80 -2.28 3.26
N THR A 14 12.63 -2.78 2.05
CA THR A 14 13.56 -2.57 0.94
C THR A 14 12.78 -1.95 -0.19
N ARG A 15 13.29 -0.84 -0.71
CA ARG A 15 12.67 -0.04 -1.76
C ARG A 15 13.61 0.05 -2.95
N VAL A 16 13.08 -0.14 -4.15
CA VAL A 16 13.85 0.00 -5.40
C VAL A 16 13.08 0.92 -6.34
N ALA A 17 13.73 1.99 -6.80
CA ALA A 17 13.16 2.95 -7.73
C ALA A 17 13.91 2.91 -9.07
N LEU A 18 13.16 2.88 -10.16
CA LEU A 18 13.69 2.98 -11.51
C LEU A 18 13.52 4.39 -12.04
N LEU A 19 14.61 5.03 -12.43
CA LEU A 19 14.62 6.39 -12.96
C LEU A 19 14.88 6.36 -14.47
N GLU A 20 14.09 7.11 -15.23
CA GLU A 20 14.23 7.28 -16.68
C GLU A 20 14.45 8.76 -17.00
N GLN A 21 15.35 9.06 -17.94
CA GLN A 21 15.63 10.43 -18.35
C GLN A 21 14.36 11.15 -18.84
N ALA A 22 14.07 12.32 -18.28
CA ALA A 22 12.92 13.13 -18.62
C ALA A 22 13.21 14.01 -19.86
N GLY A 23 12.52 13.76 -20.97
CA GLY A 23 12.55 14.60 -22.18
C GLY A 23 13.64 14.26 -23.21
N THR A 24 13.53 14.85 -24.40
CA THR A 24 14.54 14.80 -25.47
C THR A 24 15.79 15.59 -25.04
N PRO A 25 17.02 15.07 -25.21
CA PRO A 25 18.22 15.73 -24.71
C PRO A 25 18.37 17.12 -25.35
N THR A 26 18.23 18.18 -24.55
CA THR A 26 18.72 19.50 -24.91
C THR A 26 20.26 19.45 -24.89
N LYS A 27 20.88 20.06 -25.90
CA LYS A 27 22.33 20.05 -26.16
C LYS A 27 23.22 20.64 -25.05
N GLU A 28 22.65 21.05 -23.91
CA GLU A 28 23.39 21.62 -22.78
C GLU A 28 23.78 20.59 -21.71
N ALA A 29 23.28 19.34 -21.80
CA ALA A 29 23.58 18.27 -20.85
C ALA A 29 24.90 17.51 -21.12
N ASP A 30 25.90 18.16 -21.73
CA ASP A 30 27.20 17.57 -22.07
C ASP A 30 28.35 18.05 -21.15
N GLN A 31 28.00 18.55 -19.96
CA GLN A 31 28.96 18.81 -18.88
C GLN A 31 29.00 17.61 -17.94
N ARG A 32 30.21 17.09 -17.66
CA ARG A 32 30.43 16.02 -16.67
C ARG A 32 29.77 16.42 -15.34
N PRO A 33 28.92 15.58 -14.71
CA PRO A 33 28.36 15.90 -13.40
C PRO A 33 29.51 16.04 -12.40
N SER A 34 29.50 17.09 -11.57
CA SER A 34 30.33 17.13 -10.38
C SER A 34 29.90 16.01 -9.42
N GLU A 35 30.81 15.48 -8.59
CA GLU A 35 30.54 14.45 -7.57
C GLU A 35 29.42 14.85 -6.57
N LYS A 36 28.94 16.11 -6.59
CA LYS A 36 27.86 16.63 -5.74
C LYS A 36 26.50 16.77 -6.45
N ALA A 37 26.33 16.19 -7.63
CA ALA A 37 25.09 16.35 -8.41
C ALA A 37 23.93 15.52 -7.85
N ASN A 38 22.73 16.13 -7.79
CA ASN A 38 21.50 15.43 -7.43
C ASN A 38 21.31 14.18 -8.34
N PRO A 39 21.20 12.97 -7.77
CA PRO A 39 21.08 11.73 -8.54
C PRO A 39 19.87 11.73 -9.49
N SER A 40 18.81 12.49 -9.23
CA SER A 40 17.63 12.57 -10.10
C SER A 40 17.62 13.75 -11.08
N ALA A 41 18.68 14.57 -11.16
CA ALA A 41 18.72 15.73 -12.05
C ALA A 41 18.49 15.32 -13.53
N GLY A 42 17.34 15.68 -14.10
CA GLY A 42 16.95 15.31 -15.46
C GLY A 42 16.34 13.91 -15.61
N TYR A 43 15.98 13.26 -14.50
CA TYR A 43 15.32 11.96 -14.45
C TYR A 43 13.92 12.07 -13.83
N ARG A 44 13.05 11.11 -14.15
CA ARG A 44 11.75 10.90 -13.51
C ARG A 44 11.62 9.46 -13.04
N VAL A 45 10.93 9.25 -11.92
CA VAL A 45 10.64 7.90 -11.43
C VAL A 45 9.61 7.23 -12.34
N ALA A 46 9.98 6.08 -12.88
CA ALA A 46 9.20 5.30 -13.84
C ALA A 46 8.60 4.03 -13.22
N GLU A 47 9.30 3.40 -12.29
CA GLU A 47 8.83 2.21 -11.55
C GLU A 47 9.27 2.29 -10.09
N LEU A 48 8.47 1.65 -9.23
CA LEU A 48 8.73 1.57 -7.81
C LEU A 48 8.42 0.15 -7.34
N TYR A 49 9.31 -0.40 -6.53
CA TYR A 49 9.15 -1.71 -5.91
C TYR A 49 9.38 -1.57 -4.41
N ILE A 50 8.51 -2.16 -3.60
CA ILE A 50 8.62 -2.15 -2.14
C ILE A 50 8.44 -3.59 -1.65
N GLU A 51 9.29 -4.03 -0.72
CA GLU A 51 9.18 -5.33 -0.05
C GLU A 51 9.46 -5.14 1.45
N ARG A 52 8.52 -5.60 2.30
CA ARG A 52 8.66 -5.55 3.76
C ARG A 52 9.17 -6.89 4.30
N ARG A 53 10.01 -6.87 5.33
CA ARG A 53 10.66 -8.09 5.85
C ARG A 53 9.69 -9.19 6.30
N GLY A 54 8.51 -8.84 6.82
CA GLY A 54 7.48 -9.79 7.24
C GLY A 54 6.66 -10.39 6.09
N ASN A 55 6.53 -9.66 4.97
CA ASN A 55 5.72 -10.04 3.81
C ASN A 55 6.61 -10.11 2.56
N ARG A 56 7.72 -10.84 2.66
CA ARG A 56 8.59 -11.07 1.50
C ARG A 56 7.84 -11.92 0.49
N SER A 57 7.91 -11.51 -0.77
CA SER A 57 7.39 -12.34 -1.87
C SER A 57 8.13 -13.67 -1.85
N ILE A 58 7.36 -14.76 -1.92
CA ILE A 58 7.90 -16.11 -1.98
C ILE A 58 8.00 -16.62 -3.42
N VAL A 59 7.64 -15.79 -4.41
CA VAL A 59 7.79 -16.11 -5.83
C VAL A 59 9.26 -16.42 -6.14
N GLY A 60 9.49 -17.55 -6.81
CA GLY A 60 10.83 -18.05 -7.13
C GLY A 60 11.39 -19.02 -6.09
N ASN A 61 10.89 -19.00 -4.85
CA ASN A 61 11.30 -19.96 -3.82
C ASN A 61 10.97 -21.39 -4.26
N VAL A 62 11.85 -22.31 -3.89
CA VAL A 62 11.69 -23.75 -4.11
C VAL A 62 11.45 -24.43 -2.78
N TYR A 63 10.37 -25.20 -2.71
CA TYR A 63 9.96 -25.96 -1.54
C TYR A 63 9.94 -27.45 -1.87
N LYS A 64 10.27 -28.26 -0.87
CA LYS A 64 9.90 -29.66 -0.84
C LYS A 64 8.60 -29.77 -0.08
N GLY A 65 7.51 -30.02 -0.79
CA GLY A 65 6.17 -30.06 -0.24
C GLY A 65 5.58 -31.46 -0.22
N LYS A 66 4.49 -31.63 0.53
CA LYS A 66 3.75 -32.88 0.63
C LYS A 66 2.35 -32.70 0.05
N VAL A 67 1.93 -33.61 -0.83
CA VAL A 67 0.57 -33.58 -1.40
C VAL A 67 -0.44 -33.83 -0.27
N ASP A 68 -1.21 -32.82 0.11
CA ASP A 68 -2.25 -32.94 1.12
C ASP A 68 -3.55 -33.51 0.51
N ASN A 69 -3.94 -32.99 -0.66
CA ASN A 69 -5.14 -33.42 -1.36
C ASN A 69 -5.01 -33.28 -2.89
N VAL A 70 -5.77 -34.11 -3.62
CA VAL A 70 -5.86 -34.08 -5.09
C VAL A 70 -7.34 -33.97 -5.47
N ILE A 71 -7.69 -32.97 -6.27
CA ILE A 71 -9.07 -32.70 -6.68
C ILE A 71 -9.19 -32.84 -8.20
N ASP A 72 -9.77 -33.95 -8.64
CA ASP A 72 -9.96 -34.25 -10.07
C ASP A 72 -10.81 -33.18 -10.78
N GLY A 73 -11.85 -32.66 -10.13
CA GLY A 73 -12.73 -31.64 -10.72
C GLY A 73 -12.07 -30.30 -11.02
N LEU A 74 -10.92 -30.01 -10.38
CA LEU A 74 -10.11 -28.82 -10.62
C LEU A 74 -8.83 -29.13 -11.41
N GLU A 75 -8.60 -30.42 -11.75
CA GLU A 75 -7.35 -30.94 -12.29
C GLU A 75 -6.11 -30.39 -11.54
N ALA A 76 -6.21 -30.35 -10.20
CA ALA A 76 -5.22 -29.71 -9.34
C ALA A 76 -4.99 -30.43 -8.01
N ALA A 77 -3.80 -30.24 -7.45
CA ALA A 77 -3.39 -30.77 -6.15
C ALA A 77 -3.03 -29.63 -5.20
N PHE A 78 -3.35 -29.83 -3.92
CA PHE A 78 -2.94 -28.96 -2.83
C PHE A 78 -1.69 -29.53 -2.16
N ILE A 79 -0.64 -28.73 -2.13
CA ILE A 79 0.67 -29.11 -1.62
C ILE A 79 0.93 -28.32 -0.33
N ASP A 80 1.15 -29.02 0.77
CA ASP A 80 1.66 -28.43 2.00
C ASP A 80 3.14 -28.10 1.80
N ILE A 81 3.46 -26.82 1.88
CA ILE A 81 4.82 -26.26 1.75
C ILE A 81 5.31 -25.63 3.07
N GLY A 82 4.60 -25.86 4.19
CA GLY A 82 4.96 -25.33 5.51
C GLY A 82 4.51 -23.89 5.75
N LEU A 83 3.59 -23.37 4.93
CA LEU A 83 2.93 -22.08 5.12
C LEU A 83 1.52 -22.28 5.67
N GLU A 84 0.89 -21.21 6.17
CA GLU A 84 -0.48 -21.27 6.71
C GLU A 84 -1.52 -21.81 5.72
N LYS A 85 -1.28 -21.62 4.41
CA LYS A 85 -2.16 -22.08 3.33
C LYS A 85 -1.41 -23.00 2.38
N ASN A 86 -2.04 -24.11 2.03
CA ASN A 86 -1.52 -25.04 1.02
C ASN A 86 -1.36 -24.33 -0.34
N ALA A 87 -0.28 -24.66 -1.04
CA ALA A 87 -0.04 -24.22 -2.39
C ALA A 87 -0.90 -24.99 -3.40
N PHE A 88 -1.22 -24.36 -4.51
CA PHE A 88 -2.01 -24.90 -5.61
C PHE A 88 -1.11 -25.30 -6.77
N LEU A 89 -1.17 -26.58 -7.17
CA LEU A 89 -0.44 -27.15 -8.31
C LEU A 89 -1.42 -27.68 -9.35
N HIS A 90 -1.39 -27.12 -10.56
CA HIS A 90 -2.26 -27.53 -11.68
C HIS A 90 -1.63 -28.67 -12.47
N ILE A 91 -2.44 -29.51 -13.14
CA ILE A 91 -1.94 -30.65 -13.92
C ILE A 91 -0.93 -30.28 -15.00
N ASP A 92 -1.15 -29.16 -15.71
CA ASP A 92 -0.23 -28.63 -16.74
C ASP A 92 1.17 -28.30 -16.21
N GLU A 93 1.32 -28.15 -14.89
CA GLU A 93 2.56 -27.75 -14.21
C GLU A 93 3.29 -28.95 -13.57
N ILE A 94 2.80 -30.18 -13.79
CA ILE A 94 3.39 -31.41 -13.28
C ILE A 94 4.43 -31.92 -14.26
N VAL A 95 5.63 -32.18 -13.74
CA VAL A 95 6.75 -32.76 -14.48
C VAL A 95 7.19 -34.03 -13.76
N LEU A 96 7.01 -35.20 -14.39
CA LEU A 96 7.41 -36.49 -13.84
C LEU A 96 8.36 -37.20 -14.81
N PRO A 97 9.46 -37.82 -14.32
CA PRO A 97 10.39 -38.54 -15.17
C PRO A 97 9.69 -39.64 -15.99
N GLY A 98 9.86 -39.61 -17.32
CA GLY A 98 9.31 -40.63 -18.22
C GLY A 98 7.81 -40.52 -18.52
N ILE A 99 7.14 -39.44 -18.10
CA ILE A 99 5.73 -39.19 -18.42
C ILE A 99 5.63 -37.87 -19.19
N GLU A 100 5.29 -37.95 -20.49
CA GLU A 100 4.87 -36.76 -21.22
C GLU A 100 3.51 -36.29 -20.69
N THR A 101 3.49 -35.14 -20.01
CA THR A 101 2.25 -34.46 -19.60
C THR A 101 1.73 -33.61 -20.77
N PRO A 102 0.40 -33.52 -20.96
CA PRO A 102 -0.17 -32.78 -22.07
C PRO A 102 0.10 -31.27 -21.90
N ARG A 103 0.94 -30.70 -22.77
CA ARG A 103 1.06 -29.23 -22.90
C ARG A 103 -0.13 -28.70 -23.71
N ARG A 104 -0.81 -27.66 -23.21
CA ARG A 104 -1.93 -26.98 -23.91
C ARG A 104 -1.60 -26.75 -25.40
N GLY A 105 -2.40 -27.35 -26.29
CA GLY A 105 -2.33 -27.13 -27.74
C GLY A 105 -1.86 -28.31 -28.59
N ARG A 106 -1.44 -29.44 -28.01
CA ARG A 106 -1.39 -30.73 -28.72
C ARG A 106 -2.68 -31.48 -28.44
N GLY A 107 -3.58 -31.47 -29.43
CA GLY A 107 -4.82 -32.22 -29.37
C GLY A 107 -4.54 -33.72 -29.40
N GLU A 108 -4.51 -34.35 -28.23
CA GLU A 108 -4.84 -35.76 -28.09
C GLU A 108 -5.90 -35.89 -26.99
N GLU A 109 -7.06 -36.40 -27.38
CA GLU A 109 -8.15 -36.81 -26.52
C GLU A 109 -7.68 -37.96 -25.61
N GLY A 110 -7.02 -37.64 -24.49
CA GLY A 110 -6.50 -38.66 -23.58
C GLY A 110 -5.57 -38.17 -22.47
N GLY A 111 -5.63 -36.89 -22.09
CA GLY A 111 -4.83 -36.37 -20.97
C GLY A 111 -5.03 -37.22 -19.71
N LYS A 112 -3.92 -37.68 -19.10
CA LYS A 112 -3.96 -38.42 -17.83
C LYS A 112 -4.62 -37.55 -16.77
N LYS A 113 -5.51 -38.12 -15.94
CA LYS A 113 -6.10 -37.39 -14.80
C LYS A 113 -5.04 -37.11 -13.74
N ILE A 114 -5.17 -36.01 -13.01
CA ILE A 114 -4.21 -35.66 -11.96
C ILE A 114 -4.10 -36.73 -10.86
N SER A 115 -5.20 -37.41 -10.52
CA SER A 115 -5.21 -38.55 -9.58
C SER A 115 -4.34 -39.74 -10.00
N SER A 116 -4.00 -39.84 -11.29
CA SER A 116 -3.06 -40.85 -11.78
C SER A 116 -1.58 -40.41 -11.71
N LEU A 117 -1.33 -39.10 -11.56
CA LEU A 117 0.00 -38.50 -11.54
C LEU A 117 0.51 -38.27 -10.11
N LEU A 118 -0.36 -37.83 -9.21
CA LEU A 118 -0.02 -37.51 -7.82
C LEU A 118 -0.91 -38.25 -6.84
N LYS A 119 -0.31 -38.69 -5.72
CA LYS A 119 -1.02 -39.35 -4.61
C LYS A 119 -0.92 -38.53 -3.33
N LYS A 120 -1.96 -38.60 -2.50
CA LYS A 120 -1.93 -38.02 -1.15
C LYS A 120 -0.73 -38.57 -0.36
N GLY A 121 0.01 -37.66 0.28
CA GLY A 121 1.20 -37.94 1.07
C GLY A 121 2.50 -38.03 0.28
N GLN A 122 2.47 -37.95 -1.06
CA GLN A 122 3.66 -37.93 -1.90
C GLN A 122 4.46 -36.64 -1.68
N GLU A 123 5.77 -36.75 -1.59
CA GLU A 123 6.67 -35.60 -1.56
C GLU A 123 6.97 -35.14 -2.99
N VAL A 124 6.92 -33.83 -3.21
CA VAL A 124 7.19 -33.20 -4.50
C VAL A 124 8.03 -31.93 -4.30
N VAL A 125 8.93 -31.66 -5.25
CA VAL A 125 9.66 -30.39 -5.29
C VAL A 125 8.86 -29.44 -6.18
N VAL A 126 8.55 -28.26 -5.65
CA VAL A 126 7.74 -27.25 -6.32
C VAL A 126 8.36 -25.87 -6.19
N GLN A 127 8.27 -25.07 -7.24
CA GLN A 127 8.63 -23.67 -7.24
C GLN A 127 7.37 -22.80 -7.22
N VAL A 128 7.38 -21.75 -6.41
CA VAL A 128 6.28 -20.78 -6.37
C VAL A 128 6.35 -19.87 -7.59
N VAL A 129 5.26 -19.84 -8.36
CA VAL A 129 5.10 -19.00 -9.57
C VAL A 129 4.27 -17.75 -9.28
N LYS A 130 3.35 -17.82 -8.31
CA LYS A 130 2.56 -16.66 -7.84
C LYS A 130 2.44 -16.68 -6.32
N ASP A 131 2.56 -15.50 -5.73
CA ASP A 131 2.30 -15.30 -4.30
C ASP A 131 0.87 -15.71 -3.90
N PRO A 132 0.66 -16.09 -2.62
CA PRO A 132 -0.68 -16.24 -2.08
C PRO A 132 -1.41 -14.90 -2.17
N LEU A 133 -2.67 -14.92 -2.64
CA LEU A 133 -3.47 -13.71 -2.81
C LEU A 133 -4.75 -13.83 -2.00
N LYS A 134 -4.94 -12.93 -1.03
CA LYS A 134 -6.13 -12.87 -0.17
C LYS A 134 -6.41 -14.23 0.46
N THR A 135 -7.48 -14.90 0.02
CA THR A 135 -7.91 -16.22 0.53
C THR A 135 -7.23 -17.40 -0.16
N LYS A 136 -6.56 -17.20 -1.31
CA LYS A 136 -5.97 -18.28 -2.11
C LYS A 136 -4.49 -18.49 -1.75
N GLY A 137 -4.10 -19.75 -1.62
CA GLY A 137 -2.69 -20.13 -1.45
C GLY A 137 -1.84 -19.85 -2.69
N ALA A 138 -0.52 -19.98 -2.54
CA ALA A 138 0.46 -19.72 -3.60
C ALA A 138 0.26 -20.67 -4.79
N ARG A 139 0.48 -20.21 -6.02
CA ARG A 139 0.48 -21.10 -7.20
C ARG A 139 1.88 -21.63 -7.44
N CYS A 140 2.01 -22.93 -7.64
CA CYS A 140 3.29 -23.60 -7.82
C CYS A 140 3.40 -24.35 -9.15
N SER A 141 4.63 -24.70 -9.52
CA SER A 141 4.98 -25.58 -10.65
C SER A 141 6.07 -26.57 -10.25
N MET A 142 6.06 -27.78 -10.81
CA MET A 142 7.16 -28.74 -10.68
C MET A 142 8.27 -28.49 -11.71
N GLU A 143 8.01 -27.65 -12.72
CA GLU A 143 9.04 -27.21 -13.66
C GLU A 143 9.89 -26.13 -13.00
N LEU A 144 11.05 -26.53 -12.46
CA LEU A 144 12.00 -25.60 -11.86
C LEU A 144 12.57 -24.66 -12.93
N ALA A 145 12.43 -23.36 -12.68
CA ALA A 145 12.95 -22.28 -13.51
C ALA A 145 14.00 -21.48 -12.72
N ILE A 146 15.27 -21.69 -13.05
CA ILE A 146 16.38 -21.02 -12.38
C ILE A 146 16.72 -19.74 -13.16
N ALA A 147 16.35 -18.60 -12.57
CA ALA A 147 16.49 -17.31 -13.22
C ALA A 147 17.93 -16.76 -13.11
N GLY A 148 18.63 -16.78 -14.24
CA GLY A 148 19.80 -15.94 -14.46
C GLY A 148 19.41 -14.52 -14.89
N ARG A 149 20.44 -13.72 -15.12
CA ARG A 149 20.38 -12.42 -15.75
C ARG A 149 19.98 -12.50 -17.21
N TYR A 150 20.69 -13.27 -18.04
CA TYR A 150 20.44 -13.32 -19.48
C TYR A 150 19.48 -14.43 -19.88
N MET A 151 19.50 -15.55 -19.16
CA MET A 151 18.63 -16.69 -19.44
C MET A 151 17.96 -17.25 -18.19
N VAL A 152 16.87 -17.98 -18.40
CA VAL A 152 16.26 -18.85 -17.39
C VAL A 152 16.59 -20.28 -17.79
N TYR A 153 17.26 -21.03 -16.92
CA TYR A 153 17.58 -22.44 -17.14
C TYR A 153 16.47 -23.32 -16.58
N THR A 154 15.97 -24.25 -17.39
CA THR A 154 14.94 -25.22 -17.01
C THR A 154 15.53 -26.63 -17.11
N PRO A 155 15.91 -27.27 -15.99
CA PRO A 155 16.59 -28.57 -16.02
C PRO A 155 15.80 -29.69 -16.70
N SER A 156 14.47 -29.66 -16.56
CA SER A 156 13.54 -30.62 -17.18
C SER A 156 12.98 -30.14 -18.52
N GLY A 157 13.37 -28.94 -18.96
CA GLY A 157 12.92 -28.36 -20.22
C GLY A 157 13.72 -28.88 -21.41
N GLU A 158 13.22 -28.62 -22.62
CA GLU A 158 13.92 -28.96 -23.86
C GLU A 158 14.04 -27.75 -24.77
N GLY A 159 15.19 -27.63 -25.42
CA GLY A 159 15.45 -26.62 -26.44
C GLY A 159 15.64 -25.20 -25.90
N VAL A 160 15.64 -24.25 -26.82
CA VAL A 160 15.94 -22.85 -26.51
C VAL A 160 14.80 -21.93 -26.93
N GLY A 161 14.19 -21.30 -25.92
CA GLY A 161 13.21 -20.23 -26.09
C GLY A 161 13.89 -18.86 -26.14
N ILE A 162 13.29 -17.91 -26.86
CA ILE A 162 13.74 -16.52 -26.86
C ILE A 162 12.55 -15.61 -26.59
N SER A 163 12.73 -14.63 -25.71
CA SER A 163 11.72 -13.64 -25.34
C SER A 163 11.03 -13.02 -26.57
N LYS A 164 9.69 -13.00 -26.52
CA LYS A 164 8.84 -12.35 -27.52
C LYS A 164 8.91 -10.82 -27.50
N ARG A 165 9.70 -10.23 -26.61
CA ARG A 165 9.92 -8.77 -26.55
C ARG A 165 11.11 -8.30 -27.37
N LEU A 166 12.04 -9.19 -27.70
CA LEU A 166 13.18 -8.86 -28.55
C LEU A 166 12.74 -8.74 -30.00
N GLU A 167 13.36 -7.85 -30.76
CA GLU A 167 13.10 -7.71 -32.20
C GLU A 167 13.51 -8.97 -32.97
N ASP A 168 12.86 -9.26 -34.10
CA ASP A 168 13.11 -10.49 -34.85
C ASP A 168 14.56 -10.63 -35.35
N LYS A 169 15.19 -9.50 -35.70
CA LYS A 169 16.62 -9.45 -36.06
C LYS A 169 17.50 -9.90 -34.91
N GLU A 170 17.19 -9.43 -33.71
CA GLU A 170 17.94 -9.75 -32.49
C GLU A 170 17.70 -11.20 -32.07
N ARG A 171 16.47 -11.70 -32.17
CA ARG A 171 16.18 -13.12 -31.96
C ARG A 171 16.98 -14.01 -32.90
N ALA A 172 17.09 -13.65 -34.17
CA ALA A 172 17.87 -14.42 -35.14
C ALA A 172 19.37 -14.42 -34.79
N ARG A 173 19.92 -13.29 -34.32
CA ARG A 173 21.31 -13.20 -33.81
C ARG A 173 21.52 -14.13 -32.62
N LEU A 174 20.64 -14.04 -31.62
CA LEU A 174 20.71 -14.83 -30.40
C LEU A 174 20.53 -16.33 -30.65
N ARG A 175 19.61 -16.74 -31.54
CA ARG A 175 19.49 -18.16 -31.96
C ARG A 175 20.79 -18.72 -32.51
N ARG A 176 21.55 -17.91 -33.26
CA ARG A 176 22.86 -18.34 -33.79
C ARG A 176 23.90 -18.44 -32.69
N ALA A 177 23.94 -17.47 -31.77
CA ALA A 177 24.86 -17.49 -30.63
C ALA A 177 24.65 -18.72 -29.73
N LEU A 178 23.41 -19.18 -29.61
CA LEU A 178 22.99 -20.32 -28.78
C LEU A 178 23.18 -21.69 -29.40
N LYS A 179 23.39 -21.79 -30.71
CA LYS A 179 23.37 -23.07 -31.43
C LYS A 179 24.43 -24.06 -30.92
N ASP A 180 25.55 -23.53 -30.44
CA ASP A 180 26.71 -24.30 -29.99
C ASP A 180 26.93 -24.23 -28.47
N LEU A 181 25.91 -23.81 -27.70
CA LEU A 181 25.97 -23.78 -26.24
C LEU A 181 25.49 -25.11 -25.68
N ASP A 182 26.32 -25.74 -24.85
CA ASP A 182 25.96 -26.98 -24.16
C ASP A 182 25.04 -26.69 -22.98
N LEU A 183 23.76 -27.01 -23.14
CA LEU A 183 22.73 -26.90 -22.10
C LEU A 183 22.54 -28.22 -21.32
N LYS A 184 23.45 -29.19 -21.52
CA LYS A 184 23.31 -30.57 -21.05
C LYS A 184 21.96 -31.15 -21.52
N SER A 185 21.19 -31.73 -20.60
CA SER A 185 19.85 -32.28 -20.85
C SER A 185 18.71 -31.28 -20.59
N GLY A 186 19.02 -30.01 -20.31
CA GLY A 186 18.02 -29.00 -19.96
C GLY A 186 17.70 -28.02 -21.09
N GLY A 187 16.72 -27.16 -20.83
CA GLY A 187 16.30 -26.07 -21.70
C GLY A 187 16.76 -24.71 -21.18
N ALA A 188 16.72 -23.71 -22.07
CA ALA A 188 16.99 -22.33 -21.70
C ALA A 188 16.02 -21.36 -22.36
N ILE A 189 15.63 -20.31 -21.64
CA ILE A 189 14.80 -19.22 -22.18
C ILE A 189 15.56 -17.92 -22.07
N LEU A 190 15.94 -17.33 -23.20
CA LEU A 190 16.59 -16.02 -23.19
C LEU A 190 15.62 -14.89 -22.81
N ARG A 191 16.05 -14.09 -21.84
CA ARG A 191 15.33 -12.94 -21.30
C ARG A 191 15.54 -11.71 -22.18
N THR A 192 14.75 -10.67 -21.96
CA THR A 192 14.93 -9.38 -22.65
C THR A 192 16.30 -8.76 -22.35
N ALA A 193 16.86 -9.02 -21.16
CA ALA A 193 18.21 -8.57 -20.79
C ALA A 193 19.33 -9.18 -21.67
N ALA A 194 19.07 -10.24 -22.43
CA ALA A 194 20.02 -10.81 -23.40
C ALA A 194 20.21 -9.94 -24.66
N HIS A 195 19.46 -8.84 -24.79
CA HIS A 195 19.66 -7.90 -25.90
C HIS A 195 21.10 -7.38 -25.93
N GLY A 196 21.78 -7.52 -27.06
CA GLY A 196 23.17 -7.09 -27.23
C GLY A 196 24.22 -8.05 -26.65
N ALA A 197 23.83 -8.99 -25.78
CA ALA A 197 24.73 -9.98 -25.18
C ALA A 197 25.45 -10.82 -26.25
N LYS A 198 26.68 -11.22 -25.95
CA LYS A 198 27.54 -12.05 -26.80
C LYS A 198 27.55 -13.49 -26.28
N LYS A 199 28.17 -14.38 -27.06
CA LYS A 199 28.24 -15.81 -26.70
C LYS A 199 28.98 -16.00 -25.38
N GLU A 200 30.05 -15.23 -25.18
CA GLU A 200 30.91 -15.29 -23.99
C GLU A 200 30.16 -14.89 -22.71
N ASP A 201 29.08 -14.10 -22.81
CA ASP A 201 28.25 -13.73 -21.67
C ASP A 201 27.40 -14.92 -21.20
N PHE A 202 26.87 -15.70 -22.15
CA PHE A 202 26.12 -16.93 -21.86
C PHE A 202 27.03 -18.04 -21.30
N GLU A 203 28.23 -18.20 -21.86
CA GLU A 203 29.22 -19.18 -21.38
C GLU A 203 29.69 -18.89 -19.94
N ARG A 204 29.68 -17.61 -19.53
CA ARG A 204 29.98 -17.20 -18.15
C ARG A 204 28.82 -17.47 -17.18
N GLU A 205 27.58 -17.30 -17.63
CA GLU A 205 26.40 -17.48 -16.79
C GLU A 205 26.03 -18.96 -16.56
N LEU A 206 26.18 -19.83 -17.57
CA LEU A 206 25.74 -21.23 -17.49
C LEU A 206 26.34 -22.03 -16.32
N PRO A 207 27.66 -21.96 -16.02
CA PRO A 207 28.24 -22.67 -14.89
C PRO A 207 27.59 -22.31 -13.56
N TYR A 208 27.22 -21.04 -13.37
CA TYR A 208 26.49 -20.58 -12.19
C TYR A 208 25.10 -21.23 -12.10
N LEU A 209 24.35 -21.27 -13.20
CA LEU A 209 23.01 -21.88 -13.24
C LEU A 209 23.06 -23.39 -13.01
N PHE A 210 24.04 -24.09 -13.60
CA PHE A 210 24.24 -25.51 -13.38
C PHE A 210 24.62 -25.81 -11.94
N LYS A 211 25.53 -25.02 -11.36
CA LYS A 211 25.93 -25.25 -9.97
C LYS A 211 24.78 -25.00 -9.01
N LEU A 212 23.96 -23.97 -9.28
CA LEU A 212 22.76 -23.72 -8.49
C LEU A 212 21.77 -24.89 -8.60
N HIS A 213 21.55 -25.42 -9.80
CA HIS A 213 20.71 -26.61 -9.99
C HIS A 213 21.20 -27.82 -9.19
N GLU A 214 22.50 -28.13 -9.25
CA GLU A 214 23.10 -29.23 -8.48
C GLU A 214 22.83 -29.07 -6.97
N VAL A 215 23.05 -27.86 -6.43
CA VAL A 215 22.81 -27.55 -5.02
C VAL A 215 21.33 -27.66 -4.65
N LEU A 216 20.41 -27.27 -5.56
CA LEU A 216 18.96 -27.40 -5.33
C LEU A 216 18.56 -28.87 -5.21
N VAL A 217 19.05 -29.73 -6.10
CA VAL A 217 18.76 -31.17 -6.08
C VAL A 217 19.32 -31.80 -4.80
N GLU A 218 20.59 -31.54 -4.46
CA GLU A 218 21.22 -32.06 -3.24
C GLU A 218 20.46 -31.65 -1.97
N ARG A 219 20.02 -30.38 -1.89
CA ARG A 219 19.23 -29.90 -0.74
C ARG A 219 17.83 -30.49 -0.69
N ALA A 220 17.18 -30.65 -1.85
CA ALA A 220 15.86 -31.28 -1.92
C ALA A 220 15.92 -32.75 -1.50
N ASP A 221 16.98 -33.47 -1.84
CA ASP A 221 17.14 -34.88 -1.45
C ASP A 221 17.48 -35.01 0.05
N ALA A 222 18.25 -34.09 0.61
CA ALA A 222 18.69 -34.12 2.00
C ALA A 222 17.59 -33.75 3.03
N GLN A 223 16.59 -32.96 2.64
CA GLN A 223 15.54 -32.48 3.55
C GLN A 223 14.25 -33.30 3.43
N SER A 224 13.44 -33.37 4.49
CA SER A 224 12.09 -33.96 4.48
C SER A 224 11.00 -32.91 4.31
N ALA A 225 9.89 -33.24 3.65
CA ALA A 225 8.79 -32.31 3.48
C ALA A 225 7.98 -32.08 4.78
N PRO A 226 7.40 -30.89 5.02
CA PRO A 226 7.55 -29.66 4.23
C PRO A 226 8.82 -28.88 4.61
N SER A 227 9.59 -28.42 3.62
CA SER A 227 10.79 -27.60 3.85
C SER A 227 11.10 -26.60 2.74
N LEU A 228 11.76 -25.50 3.10
CA LEU A 228 12.30 -24.53 2.15
C LEU A 228 13.67 -25.01 1.65
N VAL A 229 13.73 -25.38 0.36
CA VAL A 229 14.96 -25.86 -0.30
C VAL A 229 15.82 -24.67 -0.73
N PHE A 230 15.17 -23.64 -1.27
CA PHE A 230 15.83 -22.43 -1.76
C PHE A 230 14.95 -21.22 -1.63
N GLN A 231 15.57 -20.15 -1.11
CA GLN A 231 14.98 -18.84 -1.04
C GLN A 231 15.52 -17.99 -2.19
N GLU A 232 14.62 -17.40 -2.97
CA GLU A 232 14.96 -16.44 -4.01
C GLU A 232 15.63 -15.20 -3.39
N ALA A 233 16.42 -14.50 -4.21
CA ALA A 233 17.11 -13.31 -3.75
C ALA A 233 16.14 -12.20 -3.30
N ASP A 234 16.63 -11.33 -2.42
CA ASP A 234 15.88 -10.16 -1.97
C ASP A 234 15.51 -9.23 -3.13
N LEU A 235 14.55 -8.33 -2.88
CA LEU A 235 14.03 -7.42 -3.89
C LEU A 235 15.14 -6.68 -4.65
N SER A 236 16.18 -6.20 -3.96
CA SER A 236 17.24 -5.41 -4.58
C SER A 236 17.98 -6.20 -5.64
N VAL A 237 18.44 -7.42 -5.30
CA VAL A 237 19.14 -8.31 -6.23
C VAL A 237 18.20 -8.76 -7.34
N ARG A 238 16.93 -9.07 -7.04
CA ARG A 238 15.94 -9.53 -8.02
C ARG A 238 15.66 -8.47 -9.09
N VAL A 239 15.38 -7.23 -8.67
CA VAL A 239 15.08 -6.12 -9.57
C VAL A 239 16.31 -5.75 -10.38
N VAL A 240 17.47 -5.62 -9.74
CA VAL A 240 18.72 -5.24 -10.41
C VAL A 240 19.18 -6.33 -11.39
N ARG A 241 19.09 -7.62 -11.04
CA ARG A 241 19.35 -8.74 -11.98
C ARG A 241 18.51 -8.64 -13.25
N ASP A 242 17.24 -8.29 -13.07
CA ASP A 242 16.22 -8.41 -14.10
C ASP A 242 16.08 -7.16 -15.00
N ILE A 243 16.46 -6.00 -14.47
CA ILE A 243 16.26 -4.69 -15.13
C ILE A 243 17.59 -4.06 -15.54
N PHE A 244 18.59 -4.07 -14.65
CA PHE A 244 19.83 -3.34 -14.87
C PHE A 244 20.51 -3.90 -16.10
N SER A 245 20.82 -3.06 -17.08
CA SER A 245 21.44 -3.42 -18.36
C SER A 245 22.58 -2.46 -18.67
N VAL A 246 23.28 -2.68 -19.78
CA VAL A 246 24.32 -1.74 -20.26
C VAL A 246 23.76 -0.35 -20.61
N ASP A 247 22.44 -0.20 -20.76
CA ASP A 247 21.78 1.10 -21.01
C ASP A 247 21.62 1.93 -19.72
N PHE A 248 21.86 1.33 -18.56
CA PHE A 248 21.81 2.01 -17.28
C PHE A 248 23.13 2.71 -16.99
N GLU A 249 23.04 3.96 -16.55
CA GLU A 249 24.20 4.75 -16.18
C GLU A 249 24.84 4.20 -14.91
N ARG A 250 24.03 3.97 -13.87
CA ARG A 250 24.47 3.50 -12.54
C ARG A 250 23.33 2.90 -11.72
N ALA A 251 23.70 2.06 -10.75
CA ALA A 251 22.84 1.57 -9.68
C ALA A 251 23.39 2.11 -8.35
N ILE A 252 22.63 2.97 -7.68
CA ILE A 252 23.04 3.59 -6.41
C ILE A 252 22.34 2.86 -5.26
N VAL A 253 23.10 2.46 -4.26
CA VAL A 253 22.63 1.67 -3.10
C VAL A 253 23.02 2.40 -1.83
N ASP A 254 22.14 2.54 -0.84
CA ASP A 254 22.44 3.24 0.43
C ASP A 254 22.89 2.32 1.58
N ASP A 255 22.81 1.00 1.41
CA ASP A 255 23.26 0.02 2.39
C ASP A 255 24.50 -0.75 1.91
N GLU A 256 25.52 -0.80 2.76
CA GLU A 256 26.80 -1.47 2.48
C GLU A 256 26.65 -3.00 2.31
N GLY A 257 25.76 -3.62 3.09
CA GLY A 257 25.49 -5.06 2.99
C GLY A 257 24.92 -5.44 1.63
N GLN A 258 23.95 -4.66 1.14
CA GLN A 258 23.32 -4.86 -0.15
C GLN A 258 24.23 -4.47 -1.32
N TYR A 259 25.01 -3.41 -1.16
CA TYR A 259 26.05 -3.04 -2.12
C TYR A 259 27.02 -4.22 -2.39
N ASN A 260 27.54 -4.83 -1.32
CA ASN A 260 28.45 -5.97 -1.43
C ASN A 260 27.80 -7.21 -2.06
N ARG A 261 26.52 -7.47 -1.75
CA ARG A 261 25.75 -8.57 -2.37
C ARG A 261 25.55 -8.38 -3.87
N LEU A 262 25.15 -7.17 -4.28
CA LEU A 262 24.96 -6.82 -5.69
C LEU A 262 26.27 -6.93 -6.48
N ARG A 263 27.38 -6.41 -5.94
CA ARG A 263 28.70 -6.57 -6.54
C ARG A 263 29.10 -8.03 -6.69
N SER A 264 28.99 -8.81 -5.62
CA SER A 264 29.30 -10.25 -5.64
C SER A 264 28.46 -11.00 -6.69
N PHE A 265 27.20 -10.60 -6.89
CA PHE A 265 26.34 -11.17 -7.92
C PHE A 265 26.82 -10.81 -9.34
N PHE A 266 27.16 -9.55 -9.59
CA PHE A 266 27.64 -9.10 -10.90
C PHE A 266 29.03 -9.61 -11.25
N GLU A 267 29.94 -9.74 -10.29
CA GLU A 267 31.26 -10.34 -10.51
C GLU A 267 31.18 -11.74 -11.13
N ARG A 268 30.14 -12.51 -10.78
CA ARG A 268 29.90 -13.86 -11.32
C ARG A 268 29.13 -13.87 -12.64
N THR A 269 28.26 -12.89 -12.89
CA THR A 269 27.27 -12.94 -13.98
C THR A 269 27.49 -11.91 -15.09
N ALA A 270 27.95 -10.71 -14.75
CA ALA A 270 28.20 -9.60 -15.68
C ALA A 270 29.23 -8.63 -15.08
N PRO A 271 30.54 -8.97 -15.14
CA PRO A 271 31.62 -8.17 -14.55
C PRO A 271 31.65 -6.72 -15.06
N GLU A 272 31.23 -6.48 -16.30
CA GLU A 272 31.18 -5.16 -16.93
C GLU A 272 30.20 -4.16 -16.27
N LEU A 273 29.36 -4.63 -15.35
CA LEU A 273 28.39 -3.82 -14.61
C LEU A 273 28.80 -3.55 -13.17
N VAL A 274 29.82 -4.23 -12.65
CA VAL A 274 30.27 -4.10 -11.26
C VAL A 274 30.66 -2.66 -10.95
N ASP A 275 31.41 -2.02 -11.84
CA ASP A 275 31.88 -0.64 -11.69
C ASP A 275 30.75 0.41 -11.77
N ARG A 276 29.54 0.00 -12.16
CA ARG A 276 28.36 0.88 -12.20
C ARG A 276 27.49 0.78 -10.95
N VAL A 277 27.85 -0.09 -10.00
CA VAL A 277 27.20 -0.16 -8.70
C VAL A 277 27.95 0.79 -7.76
N GLU A 278 27.26 1.82 -7.29
CA GLU A 278 27.79 2.89 -6.44
C GLU A 278 27.15 2.81 -5.05
N LEU A 279 27.94 3.04 -4.00
CA LEU A 279 27.45 3.16 -2.63
C LEU A 279 27.17 4.64 -2.33
N TRP A 280 25.96 4.93 -1.88
CA TRP A 280 25.57 6.25 -1.40
C TRP A 280 26.11 6.46 0.02
N GLN A 281 26.87 7.54 0.22
CA GLN A 281 27.53 7.85 1.50
C GLN A 281 27.20 9.26 2.02
N GLU A 282 26.29 9.96 1.35
CA GLU A 282 25.91 11.32 1.76
C GLU A 282 25.01 11.30 3.01
N SER A 283 24.98 12.41 3.74
CA SER A 283 24.15 12.53 4.95
C SER A 283 22.64 12.54 4.66
N THR A 284 22.25 13.03 3.48
CA THR A 284 20.83 13.07 3.07
C THR A 284 20.40 11.70 2.55
N PRO A 285 19.26 11.14 2.99
CA PRO A 285 18.74 9.88 2.46
C PRO A 285 18.62 9.88 0.94
N LEU A 286 18.99 8.75 0.32
CA LEU A 286 19.05 8.62 -1.14
C LEU A 286 17.73 8.99 -1.83
N PHE A 287 16.61 8.52 -1.27
CA PHE A 287 15.28 8.73 -1.85
C PHE A 287 14.77 10.16 -1.67
N GLU A 288 15.11 10.81 -0.56
CA GLU A 288 14.81 12.23 -0.33
C GLU A 288 15.58 13.09 -1.32
N GLN A 289 16.90 12.88 -1.44
CA GLN A 289 17.73 13.63 -2.37
C GLN A 289 17.28 13.44 -3.83
N ALA A 290 16.85 12.23 -4.19
CA ALA A 290 16.39 11.89 -5.53
C ALA A 290 14.93 12.30 -5.82
N GLY A 291 14.18 12.81 -4.85
CA GLY A 291 12.77 13.17 -5.03
C GLY A 291 11.85 11.96 -5.27
N VAL A 292 12.23 10.79 -4.72
CA VAL A 292 11.44 9.55 -4.82
C VAL A 292 10.36 9.52 -3.74
N GLU A 293 10.61 10.12 -2.57
CA GLU A 293 9.67 10.13 -1.46
C GLU A 293 8.35 10.84 -1.84
N GLU A 294 8.40 11.97 -2.55
CA GLU A 294 7.19 12.65 -3.02
C GLU A 294 6.41 11.80 -4.04
N VAL A 295 7.10 10.95 -4.80
CA VAL A 295 6.45 10.01 -5.73
C VAL A 295 5.76 8.89 -4.95
N ILE A 296 6.38 8.37 -3.90
CA ILE A 296 5.78 7.34 -3.02
C ILE A 296 4.51 7.90 -2.36
N GLU A 297 4.56 9.11 -1.81
CA GLU A 297 3.38 9.77 -1.24
C GLU A 297 2.27 9.93 -2.30
N GLY A 298 2.65 10.38 -3.50
CA GLY A 298 1.74 10.54 -4.64
C GLY A 298 1.06 9.25 -5.12
N VAL A 299 1.66 8.07 -4.89
CA VAL A 299 1.07 6.75 -5.24
C VAL A 299 -0.22 6.47 -4.46
N THR A 300 -0.43 7.10 -3.29
CA THR A 300 -1.68 6.97 -2.54
C THR A 300 -2.75 7.96 -2.99
N SER A 301 -2.35 9.07 -3.60
CA SER A 301 -3.29 10.11 -4.05
C SER A 301 -4.23 9.59 -5.13
N ARG A 302 -5.51 9.95 -5.01
CA ARG A 302 -6.53 9.72 -6.04
C ARG A 302 -6.29 10.58 -7.28
N ARG A 303 -5.74 11.79 -7.11
CA ARG A 303 -5.51 12.77 -8.19
C ARG A 303 -4.04 12.81 -8.59
N VAL A 304 -3.78 12.83 -9.90
CA VAL A 304 -2.44 13.01 -10.48
C VAL A 304 -2.47 14.18 -11.46
N ASP A 305 -1.71 15.23 -11.19
CA ASP A 305 -1.66 16.41 -12.07
C ASP A 305 -0.82 16.15 -13.32
N LEU A 306 -1.27 16.69 -14.45
CA LEU A 306 -0.58 16.62 -15.75
C LEU A 306 0.16 17.94 -16.05
N PRO A 307 1.26 17.90 -16.83
CA PRO A 307 2.05 19.10 -17.16
C PRO A 307 1.25 20.24 -17.79
N SER A 308 0.22 19.92 -18.59
CA SER A 308 -0.64 20.92 -19.22
C SER A 308 -1.72 21.54 -18.29
N GLY A 309 -1.76 21.16 -17.01
CA GLY A 309 -2.76 21.66 -16.04
C GLY A 309 -4.06 20.87 -16.01
N GLY A 310 -4.17 19.80 -16.81
CA GLY A 310 -5.15 18.74 -16.62
C GLY A 310 -4.78 17.83 -15.46
N TYR A 311 -5.61 16.83 -15.16
CA TYR A 311 -5.34 15.86 -14.11
C TYR A 311 -6.04 14.53 -14.39
N LEU A 312 -5.51 13.46 -13.80
CA LEU A 312 -6.10 12.13 -13.80
C LEU A 312 -6.74 11.85 -12.44
N MET A 313 -7.89 11.19 -12.46
CA MET A 313 -8.49 10.58 -11.28
C MET A 313 -8.34 9.07 -11.38
N VAL A 314 -7.77 8.44 -10.35
CA VAL A 314 -7.52 6.99 -10.31
C VAL A 314 -8.46 6.37 -9.28
N ASP A 315 -9.47 5.64 -9.77
CA ASP A 315 -10.49 5.00 -8.96
C ASP A 315 -10.33 3.48 -8.95
N TYR A 316 -10.40 2.90 -7.76
CA TYR A 316 -10.17 1.48 -7.53
C TYR A 316 -11.51 0.84 -7.17
N GLY A 317 -12.06 0.07 -8.10
CA GLY A 317 -13.21 -0.78 -7.86
C GLY A 317 -12.80 -2.19 -7.43
N GLU A 318 -13.77 -3.00 -7.03
CA GLU A 318 -13.54 -4.39 -6.66
C GLU A 318 -13.02 -5.25 -7.82
N ALA A 319 -13.56 -5.02 -9.02
CA ALA A 319 -13.26 -5.84 -10.21
C ALA A 319 -12.32 -5.17 -11.22
N LEU A 320 -12.27 -3.83 -11.23
CA LEU A 320 -11.54 -3.06 -12.23
C LEU A 320 -11.04 -1.73 -11.67
N THR A 321 -10.00 -1.19 -12.28
CA THR A 321 -9.46 0.15 -11.98
C THR A 321 -9.82 1.11 -13.11
N VAL A 322 -10.31 2.29 -12.74
CA VAL A 322 -10.71 3.35 -13.68
C VAL A 322 -9.72 4.50 -13.64
N PHE A 323 -9.29 4.96 -14.81
CA PHE A 323 -8.56 6.22 -14.99
C PHE A 323 -9.44 7.21 -15.72
N ASP A 324 -9.80 8.32 -15.08
CA ASP A 324 -10.59 9.41 -15.67
C ASP A 324 -9.70 10.63 -15.96
N VAL A 325 -9.78 11.15 -17.18
CA VAL A 325 -8.93 12.24 -17.66
C VAL A 325 -9.70 13.55 -17.70
N ASN A 326 -9.18 14.56 -17.00
CA ASN A 326 -9.79 15.89 -16.92
C ASN A 326 -8.85 16.98 -17.48
N SER A 327 -9.38 17.93 -18.25
CA SER A 327 -8.60 19.04 -18.82
C SER A 327 -8.24 20.15 -17.82
N GLY A 328 -8.85 20.15 -16.64
CA GLY A 328 -8.67 21.22 -15.64
C GLY A 328 -9.17 22.59 -16.11
N SER A 329 -8.75 23.66 -15.43
CA SER A 329 -9.12 25.05 -15.74
C SER A 329 -8.31 25.67 -16.88
N TYR A 330 -7.33 24.94 -17.44
CA TYR A 330 -6.45 25.44 -18.49
C TYR A 330 -7.13 25.36 -19.87
N VAL A 331 -7.89 26.39 -20.21
CA VAL A 331 -8.29 26.70 -21.59
C VAL A 331 -7.18 27.58 -22.19
N GLY A 332 -6.43 27.05 -23.16
CA GLY A 332 -5.18 27.64 -23.66
C GLY A 332 -5.20 29.16 -23.84
N ARG A 333 -4.12 29.84 -23.42
CA ARG A 333 -3.97 31.29 -23.59
C ARG A 333 -3.80 31.64 -25.08
N GLY A 334 -4.87 32.13 -25.72
CA GLY A 334 -4.79 32.85 -26.99
C GLY A 334 -5.97 32.65 -27.93
N ARG A 335 -6.17 33.61 -28.84
CA ARG A 335 -7.23 33.62 -29.89
C ARG A 335 -7.15 32.45 -30.90
N GLN A 336 -6.14 31.58 -30.80
CA GLN A 336 -5.84 30.51 -31.76
C GLN A 336 -5.58 29.13 -31.12
N ALA A 337 -5.59 28.99 -29.80
CA ALA A 337 -5.55 27.66 -29.17
C ALA A 337 -6.95 27.05 -29.24
N ARG A 338 -7.21 26.21 -30.25
CA ARG A 338 -8.50 25.54 -30.39
C ARG A 338 -8.66 24.57 -29.21
N LEU A 339 -9.83 24.56 -28.59
CA LEU A 339 -10.18 23.65 -27.49
C LEU A 339 -9.79 22.19 -27.80
N GLU A 340 -10.04 21.75 -29.03
CA GLU A 340 -9.69 20.42 -29.55
C GLU A 340 -8.19 20.09 -29.45
N ASP A 341 -7.30 21.07 -29.69
CA ASP A 341 -5.86 20.86 -29.64
C ASP A 341 -5.37 20.71 -28.18
N THR A 342 -6.03 21.41 -27.25
CA THR A 342 -5.78 21.27 -25.81
C THR A 342 -6.24 19.90 -25.32
N ILE A 343 -7.44 19.47 -25.71
CA ILE A 343 -7.96 18.13 -25.38
C ILE A 343 -7.02 17.03 -25.88
N THR A 344 -6.60 17.13 -27.14
CA THR A 344 -5.70 16.13 -27.75
C THR A 344 -4.37 16.09 -27.00
N LYS A 345 -3.80 17.26 -26.67
CA LYS A 345 -2.55 17.33 -25.91
C LYS A 345 -2.69 16.72 -24.52
N THR A 346 -3.76 17.04 -23.79
CA THR A 346 -4.04 16.46 -22.47
C THR A 346 -4.20 14.94 -22.55
N ASN A 347 -4.93 14.41 -23.52
CA ASN A 347 -5.09 12.96 -23.68
C ASN A 347 -3.78 12.24 -24.06
N LEU A 348 -2.91 12.87 -24.85
CA LEU A 348 -1.57 12.33 -25.14
C LEU A 348 -0.69 12.28 -23.90
N GLU A 349 -0.67 13.35 -23.10
CA GLU A 349 0.04 13.39 -21.81
C GLU A 349 -0.55 12.37 -20.82
N ALA A 350 -1.87 12.26 -20.78
CA ALA A 350 -2.58 11.27 -19.98
C ALA A 350 -2.23 9.83 -20.37
N ALA A 351 -2.13 9.52 -21.67
CA ALA A 351 -1.77 8.18 -22.13
C ALA A 351 -0.37 7.75 -21.62
N ASP A 352 0.62 8.63 -21.68
CA ASP A 352 1.96 8.37 -21.15
C ASP A 352 1.95 8.27 -19.61
N GLU A 353 1.21 9.16 -18.94
CA GLU A 353 1.15 9.21 -17.48
C GLU A 353 0.38 8.02 -16.89
N ILE A 354 -0.71 7.57 -17.52
CA ILE A 354 -1.47 6.39 -17.09
C ILE A 354 -0.55 5.17 -17.08
N VAL A 355 0.23 4.93 -18.13
CA VAL A 355 1.16 3.79 -18.17
C VAL A 355 2.23 3.90 -17.09
N ARG A 356 2.72 5.11 -16.81
CA ARG A 356 3.63 5.35 -15.69
C ARG A 356 2.97 5.03 -14.35
N GLN A 357 1.73 5.46 -14.12
CA GLN A 357 0.97 5.16 -12.91
C GLN A 357 0.67 3.67 -12.77
N LEU A 358 0.35 2.96 -13.86
CA LEU A 358 0.18 1.50 -13.85
C LEU A 358 1.46 0.80 -13.34
N ARG A 359 2.64 1.29 -13.73
CA ARG A 359 3.94 0.77 -13.29
C ARG A 359 4.28 1.17 -11.85
N LEU A 360 4.10 2.43 -11.48
CA LEU A 360 4.40 2.94 -10.14
C LEU A 360 3.53 2.31 -9.05
N ARG A 361 2.25 2.11 -9.35
CA ARG A 361 1.28 1.57 -8.41
C ARG A 361 1.15 0.04 -8.50
N ASP A 362 1.82 -0.56 -9.49
CA ASP A 362 1.70 -1.94 -9.95
C ASP A 362 0.23 -2.41 -10.08
N VAL A 363 -0.59 -1.58 -10.72
CA VAL A 363 -2.01 -1.88 -10.97
C VAL A 363 -2.11 -2.99 -12.02
N GLY A 364 -2.92 -4.01 -11.75
CA GLY A 364 -3.30 -4.97 -12.78
C GLY A 364 -4.72 -5.50 -12.58
N GLY A 365 -5.10 -6.43 -13.45
CA GLY A 365 -6.47 -6.85 -13.65
C GLY A 365 -7.09 -6.11 -14.84
N ILE A 366 -8.39 -5.84 -14.75
CA ILE A 366 -9.13 -5.09 -15.77
C ILE A 366 -8.95 -3.61 -15.49
N ILE A 367 -8.56 -2.85 -16.51
CA ILE A 367 -8.34 -1.41 -16.44
C ILE A 367 -9.21 -0.75 -17.51
N VAL A 368 -9.90 0.31 -17.12
CA VAL A 368 -10.71 1.14 -18.00
C VAL A 368 -10.16 2.56 -17.97
N ILE A 369 -9.98 3.16 -19.14
CA ILE A 369 -9.49 4.53 -19.28
C ILE A 369 -10.56 5.35 -19.99
N ASP A 370 -11.02 6.41 -19.34
CA ASP A 370 -11.96 7.40 -19.85
C ASP A 370 -11.19 8.64 -20.32
N PHE A 371 -10.90 8.70 -21.63
CA PHE A 371 -10.26 9.87 -22.23
C PHE A 371 -11.31 10.94 -22.53
N ILE A 372 -10.91 12.21 -22.49
CA ILE A 372 -11.77 13.32 -22.89
C ILE A 372 -12.22 13.13 -24.34
N ASP A 373 -13.52 13.32 -24.59
CA ASP A 373 -14.12 13.17 -25.92
C ASP A 373 -13.36 13.95 -27.01
N MET A 374 -13.00 13.23 -28.08
CA MET A 374 -12.33 13.79 -29.25
C MET A 374 -13.20 13.62 -30.49
N THR A 375 -13.47 14.71 -31.19
CA THR A 375 -14.32 14.70 -32.39
C THR A 375 -13.62 14.03 -33.58
N LYS A 376 -12.32 14.31 -33.77
CA LYS A 376 -11.53 13.82 -34.90
C LYS A 376 -11.02 12.40 -34.65
N ALA A 377 -11.27 11.49 -35.59
CA ALA A 377 -10.74 10.12 -35.56
C ALA A 377 -9.21 10.08 -35.48
N LYS A 378 -8.53 10.97 -36.21
CA LYS A 378 -7.06 11.09 -36.17
C LYS A 378 -6.52 11.32 -34.76
N ASN A 379 -7.16 12.18 -33.97
CA ASN A 379 -6.72 12.47 -32.60
C ASN A 379 -6.85 11.23 -31.71
N ARG A 380 -7.95 10.47 -31.85
CA ARG A 380 -8.15 9.19 -31.15
C ARG A 380 -7.08 8.16 -31.53
N ASP A 381 -6.76 8.07 -32.82
CA ASP A 381 -5.71 7.17 -33.31
C ASP A 381 -4.32 7.54 -32.77
N ASP A 382 -4.01 8.84 -32.70
CA ASP A 382 -2.75 9.35 -32.14
C ASP A 382 -2.62 9.04 -30.64
N VAL A 383 -3.70 9.18 -29.87
CA VAL A 383 -3.75 8.80 -28.44
C VAL A 383 -3.56 7.30 -28.27
N MET A 384 -4.28 6.47 -29.04
CA MET A 384 -4.14 5.01 -28.98
C MET A 384 -2.74 4.54 -29.39
N LYS A 385 -2.13 5.20 -30.38
CA LYS A 385 -0.75 4.92 -30.79
C LYS A 385 0.24 5.23 -29.67
N THR A 386 0.04 6.34 -28.98
CA THR A 386 0.86 6.76 -27.83
C THR A 386 0.72 5.77 -26.68
N LEU A 387 -0.52 5.42 -26.31
CA LEU A 387 -0.81 4.42 -25.28
C LEU A 387 -0.17 3.06 -25.60
N ARG A 388 -0.34 2.54 -26.82
CA ARG A 388 0.28 1.27 -27.24
C ARG A 388 1.80 1.33 -27.22
N LYS A 389 2.39 2.47 -27.60
CA LYS A 389 3.85 2.67 -27.54
C LYS A 389 4.34 2.60 -26.11
N ALA A 390 3.70 3.33 -25.19
CA ALA A 390 4.07 3.32 -23.77
C ALA A 390 3.87 1.93 -23.15
N LEU A 391 2.77 1.22 -23.46
CA LEU A 391 2.53 -0.13 -22.96
C LEU A 391 3.49 -1.19 -23.49
N ASN A 392 4.11 -0.98 -24.65
CA ASN A 392 5.16 -1.87 -25.15
C ASN A 392 6.45 -1.78 -24.31
N GLU A 393 6.67 -0.65 -23.63
CA GLU A 393 7.79 -0.47 -22.70
C GLU A 393 7.50 -1.11 -21.33
N ASP A 394 6.24 -1.42 -21.01
CA ASP A 394 5.86 -2.13 -19.78
C ASP A 394 6.33 -3.59 -19.79
N ARG A 395 6.98 -3.99 -18.69
CA ARG A 395 7.50 -5.33 -18.47
C ARG A 395 6.42 -6.30 -18.01
N THR A 396 5.25 -5.85 -17.64
CA THR A 396 4.11 -6.71 -17.36
C THR A 396 3.33 -6.98 -18.65
N LYS A 397 2.79 -8.19 -18.80
CA LYS A 397 2.01 -8.53 -19.99
C LYS A 397 0.71 -7.73 -19.98
N THR A 398 0.50 -6.96 -21.03
CA THR A 398 -0.70 -6.16 -21.24
C THR A 398 -1.45 -6.66 -22.46
N PHE A 399 -2.77 -6.52 -22.44
CA PHE A 399 -3.63 -6.73 -23.60
C PHE A 399 -4.57 -5.54 -23.68
N THR A 400 -4.40 -4.72 -24.71
CA THR A 400 -5.27 -3.57 -24.98
C THR A 400 -6.36 -3.95 -25.95
N ALA A 401 -7.61 -3.70 -25.60
CA ALA A 401 -8.70 -3.71 -26.55
C ALA A 401 -8.73 -2.38 -27.35
N GLU A 402 -9.65 -2.29 -28.31
CA GLU A 402 -9.93 -1.05 -29.03
C GLU A 402 -10.81 -0.10 -28.20
N ILE A 403 -11.00 1.13 -28.67
CA ILE A 403 -11.93 2.08 -28.07
C ILE A 403 -13.35 1.50 -28.17
N SER A 404 -14.04 1.39 -27.04
CA SER A 404 -15.43 0.96 -26.97
C SER A 404 -16.36 1.94 -27.69
N ARG A 405 -17.61 1.54 -27.93
CA ARG A 405 -18.63 2.45 -28.49
C ARG A 405 -18.94 3.64 -27.58
N LEU A 406 -18.58 3.53 -26.30
CA LEU A 406 -18.79 4.57 -25.28
C LEU A 406 -17.59 5.52 -25.16
N GLY A 407 -16.53 5.35 -25.97
CA GLY A 407 -15.32 6.19 -25.89
C GLY A 407 -14.27 5.68 -24.91
N LEU A 408 -14.59 4.67 -24.10
CA LEU A 408 -13.68 4.07 -23.11
C LEU A 408 -12.64 3.16 -23.77
N VAL A 409 -11.42 3.16 -23.24
CA VAL A 409 -10.40 2.18 -23.60
C VAL A 409 -10.36 1.09 -22.54
N GLU A 410 -10.56 -0.15 -22.97
CA GLU A 410 -10.51 -1.33 -22.11
C GLU A 410 -9.17 -2.05 -22.29
N MET A 411 -8.54 -2.42 -21.19
CA MET A 411 -7.32 -3.22 -21.23
C MET A 411 -7.20 -4.14 -20.03
N THR A 412 -6.29 -5.11 -20.15
CA THR A 412 -5.89 -5.94 -19.02
C THR A 412 -4.39 -5.88 -18.84
N ARG A 413 -3.95 -5.86 -17.59
CA ARG A 413 -2.54 -5.98 -17.20
C ARG A 413 -2.41 -7.15 -16.21
N GLN A 414 -1.43 -8.03 -16.42
CA GLN A 414 -1.30 -9.24 -15.61
C GLN A 414 -1.00 -8.90 -14.13
N ASN A 415 -1.76 -9.48 -13.19
CA ASN A 415 -1.43 -9.44 -11.76
C ASN A 415 -0.29 -10.39 -11.44
N VAL A 416 0.80 -9.81 -10.93
CA VAL A 416 2.01 -10.53 -10.50
C VAL A 416 2.20 -10.42 -8.99
N THR A 417 2.05 -9.22 -8.43
CA THR A 417 2.20 -8.94 -6.99
C THR A 417 0.92 -8.29 -6.43
N GLU A 418 0.90 -8.01 -5.11
CA GLU A 418 -0.18 -7.24 -4.47
C GLU A 418 -0.16 -5.75 -4.89
N GLY A 419 0.99 -5.25 -5.31
CA GLY A 419 1.23 -3.88 -5.74
C GLY A 419 1.55 -2.90 -4.62
N VAL A 420 2.21 -1.79 -4.97
CA VAL A 420 2.79 -0.85 -4.00
C VAL A 420 1.74 -0.27 -3.05
N ARG A 421 0.57 0.11 -3.58
CA ARG A 421 -0.52 0.69 -2.79
C ARG A 421 -1.02 -0.28 -1.71
N GLU A 422 -1.19 -1.56 -2.02
CA GLU A 422 -1.69 -2.54 -1.05
C GLU A 422 -0.66 -2.82 0.05
N ILE A 423 0.63 -2.72 -0.25
CA ILE A 423 1.69 -2.88 0.77
C ILE A 423 1.66 -1.71 1.78
N ILE A 424 1.44 -0.48 1.29
CA ILE A 424 1.53 0.74 2.14
C ILE A 424 0.19 1.17 2.74
N SER A 425 -0.94 0.57 2.34
CA SER A 425 -2.27 0.96 2.81
C SER A 425 -3.08 -0.23 3.33
N ARG A 426 -4.19 0.07 4.01
CA ARG A 426 -5.20 -0.90 4.41
C ARG A 426 -6.58 -0.36 4.09
N THR A 427 -7.56 -1.24 3.93
CA THR A 427 -8.96 -0.84 3.79
C THR A 427 -9.40 0.03 4.97
N CYS A 428 -10.13 1.10 4.68
CA CYS A 428 -10.65 1.99 5.73
C CYS A 428 -11.58 1.21 6.67
N PRO A 429 -11.34 1.19 7.99
CA PRO A 429 -12.16 0.44 8.93
C PRO A 429 -13.58 1.02 9.11
N THR A 430 -13.79 2.27 8.70
CA THR A 430 -15.07 2.97 8.88
C THR A 430 -16.04 2.70 7.72
N CYS A 431 -15.55 2.83 6.48
CA CYS A 431 -16.38 2.67 5.28
C CYS A 431 -16.07 1.39 4.49
N ASN A 432 -15.14 0.56 4.95
CA ASN A 432 -14.70 -0.66 4.25
C ASN A 432 -14.29 -0.45 2.78
N GLY A 433 -13.89 0.77 2.41
CA GLY A 433 -13.50 1.12 1.04
C GLY A 433 -14.55 1.90 0.25
N ASP A 434 -15.75 2.10 0.78
CA ASP A 434 -16.86 2.78 0.06
C ASP A 434 -16.67 4.30 -0.08
N ALA A 435 -15.70 4.87 0.64
CA ALA A 435 -15.44 6.31 0.72
C ALA A 435 -16.64 7.18 1.17
N VAL A 436 -17.67 6.56 1.74
CA VAL A 436 -18.85 7.21 2.31
C VAL A 436 -19.15 6.63 3.69
N VAL A 437 -19.74 7.44 4.56
CA VAL A 437 -20.25 7.03 5.87
C VAL A 437 -21.68 7.55 6.01
N LEU A 438 -22.48 6.91 6.85
CA LEU A 438 -23.83 7.40 7.15
C LEU A 438 -23.76 8.78 7.80
N SER A 439 -24.75 9.64 7.49
CA SER A 439 -24.88 10.94 8.14
C SER A 439 -25.28 10.79 9.61
N GLU A 440 -24.94 11.79 10.42
CA GLU A 440 -25.29 11.87 11.84
C GLU A 440 -26.79 11.68 12.05
N GLU A 441 -27.62 12.33 11.22
CA GLU A 441 -29.08 12.20 11.25
C GLU A 441 -29.54 10.76 10.98
N THR A 442 -28.96 10.09 9.98
CA THR A 442 -29.33 8.70 9.64
C THR A 442 -28.99 7.76 10.79
N ILE A 443 -27.82 7.94 11.40
CA ILE A 443 -27.36 7.14 12.53
C ILE A 443 -28.24 7.39 13.75
N ALA A 444 -28.61 8.65 14.03
CA ALA A 444 -29.52 8.99 15.12
C ALA A 444 -30.89 8.31 14.95
N ILE A 445 -31.44 8.29 13.74
CA ILE A 445 -32.69 7.58 13.43
C ILE A 445 -32.55 6.06 13.68
N GLU A 446 -31.41 5.46 13.34
CA GLU A 446 -31.15 4.05 13.65
C GLU A 446 -31.05 3.80 15.15
N PHE A 447 -30.35 4.66 15.89
CA PHE A 447 -30.24 4.58 17.34
C PHE A 447 -31.60 4.77 18.02
N ASP A 448 -32.46 5.68 17.53
CA ASP A 448 -33.84 5.83 18.03
C ASP A 448 -34.62 4.51 17.91
N ARG A 449 -34.51 3.82 16.76
CA ARG A 449 -35.14 2.50 16.56
C ARG A 449 -34.60 1.46 17.53
N GLN A 450 -33.27 1.41 17.73
CA GLN A 450 -32.64 0.49 18.67
C GLN A 450 -33.05 0.79 20.12
N LEU A 451 -33.12 2.05 20.52
CA LEU A 451 -33.55 2.46 21.86
C LEU A 451 -35.02 2.10 22.11
N ARG A 452 -35.91 2.27 21.12
CA ARG A 452 -37.30 1.80 21.21
C ARG A 452 -37.37 0.29 21.42
N GLU A 453 -36.56 -0.47 20.67
CA GLU A 453 -36.52 -1.92 20.79
C GLU A 453 -36.01 -2.36 22.16
N ILE A 454 -34.91 -1.77 22.64
CA ILE A 454 -34.35 -2.03 23.97
C ILE A 454 -35.38 -1.71 25.05
N ALA A 455 -35.97 -0.51 25.01
CA ALA A 455 -36.98 -0.10 25.97
C ALA A 455 -38.23 -1.00 25.98
N SER A 456 -38.60 -1.58 24.83
CA SER A 456 -39.71 -2.53 24.73
C SER A 456 -39.42 -3.89 25.38
N ARG A 457 -38.15 -4.31 25.41
CA ARG A 457 -37.69 -5.59 25.98
C ARG A 457 -37.30 -5.45 27.45
N SER A 458 -36.96 -4.26 27.89
CA SER A 458 -36.52 -3.98 29.25
C SER A 458 -37.63 -4.17 30.30
N PRO A 459 -37.27 -4.58 31.53
CA PRO A 459 -38.21 -4.67 32.64
C PRO A 459 -38.97 -3.35 32.87
N ARG A 460 -40.22 -3.46 33.34
CA ARG A 460 -40.99 -2.27 33.71
C ARG A 460 -40.32 -1.42 34.79
N ALA A 461 -39.52 -2.04 35.65
CA ALA A 461 -38.77 -1.39 36.72
C ALA A 461 -37.60 -0.50 36.24
N SER A 462 -37.09 -0.72 35.03
CA SER A 462 -36.02 0.09 34.47
C SER A 462 -36.60 1.41 33.97
N GLU A 463 -36.43 2.51 34.67
CA GLU A 463 -37.05 3.80 34.33
C GLU A 463 -36.20 4.61 33.36
N ALA A 464 -34.88 4.39 33.35
CA ALA A 464 -33.94 5.16 32.54
C ALA A 464 -32.78 4.33 31.98
N PHE A 465 -32.16 4.87 30.93
CA PHE A 465 -30.98 4.34 30.26
C PHE A 465 -29.91 5.41 30.10
N LEU A 466 -28.65 5.02 30.32
CA LEU A 466 -27.47 5.77 29.90
C LEU A 466 -26.90 5.12 28.65
N VAL A 467 -26.72 5.92 27.60
CA VAL A 467 -26.32 5.44 26.29
C VAL A 467 -25.06 6.18 25.88
N GLN A 468 -24.00 5.43 25.61
CA GLN A 468 -22.75 5.93 25.10
C GLN A 468 -22.79 5.99 23.57
N MET A 469 -22.56 7.17 23.01
CA MET A 469 -22.51 7.40 21.56
C MET A 469 -21.63 8.61 21.22
N ASN A 470 -21.31 8.80 19.93
CA ASN A 470 -20.56 9.99 19.52
C ASN A 470 -21.39 11.27 19.78
N PRO A 471 -20.79 12.35 20.33
CA PRO A 471 -21.48 13.61 20.62
C PRO A 471 -22.22 14.20 19.43
N LYS A 472 -21.67 14.09 18.21
CA LYS A 472 -22.31 14.59 16.98
C LYS A 472 -23.65 13.91 16.69
N VAL A 473 -23.80 12.64 17.08
CA VAL A 473 -25.07 11.91 16.96
C VAL A 473 -26.01 12.27 18.11
N SER A 474 -25.50 12.44 19.34
CA SER A 474 -26.36 12.84 20.49
C SER A 474 -26.98 14.24 20.33
N VAL A 475 -26.33 15.12 19.56
CA VAL A 475 -26.86 16.44 19.22
C VAL A 475 -28.13 16.32 18.37
N GLU A 476 -28.31 15.28 17.57
CA GLU A 476 -29.56 15.07 16.81
C GLU A 476 -30.74 14.72 17.74
N PHE A 477 -30.47 14.06 18.87
CA PHE A 477 -31.49 13.77 19.89
C PHE A 477 -31.84 14.99 20.74
N THR A 478 -30.83 15.79 21.10
CA THR A 478 -30.95 16.90 22.06
C THR A 478 -31.16 18.27 21.40
N GLY A 479 -30.75 18.42 20.15
CA GLY A 479 -30.89 19.61 19.31
C GLY A 479 -32.33 19.88 18.87
N ALA A 480 -32.56 21.04 18.24
CA ALA A 480 -33.88 21.50 17.77
C ALA A 480 -35.02 21.38 18.82
N GLY A 481 -34.70 21.63 20.10
CA GLY A 481 -35.65 21.52 21.22
C GLY A 481 -35.88 20.09 21.72
N ALA A 482 -34.96 19.17 21.44
CA ALA A 482 -34.97 17.76 21.84
C ALA A 482 -36.22 17.00 21.36
N ARG A 483 -36.70 17.29 20.15
CA ARG A 483 -37.93 16.70 19.61
C ARG A 483 -37.84 15.18 19.49
N MET A 484 -36.77 14.66 18.89
CA MET A 484 -36.56 13.22 18.72
C MET A 484 -36.52 12.51 20.08
N LEU A 485 -35.74 13.04 21.03
CA LEU A 485 -35.69 12.51 22.40
C LEU A 485 -37.07 12.51 23.07
N ARG A 486 -37.83 13.62 23.00
CA ARG A 486 -39.16 13.69 23.62
C ARG A 486 -40.14 12.68 23.01
N GLU A 487 -40.13 12.52 21.70
CA GLU A 487 -40.97 11.53 21.02
C GLU A 487 -40.59 10.10 21.41
N LEU A 488 -39.28 9.82 21.51
CA LEU A 488 -38.74 8.54 22.01
C LEU A 488 -39.23 8.26 23.44
N GLU A 489 -39.05 9.19 24.36
CA GLU A 489 -39.44 9.05 25.77
C GLU A 489 -40.94 8.92 25.95
N GLN A 490 -41.74 9.71 25.24
CA GLN A 490 -43.21 9.62 25.30
C GLN A 490 -43.71 8.27 24.81
N SER A 491 -43.12 7.74 23.74
CA SER A 491 -43.55 6.47 23.15
C SER A 491 -43.11 5.24 23.95
N THR A 492 -41.98 5.31 24.64
CA THR A 492 -41.41 4.20 25.42
C THR A 492 -41.79 4.25 26.89
N GLY A 493 -42.12 5.44 27.41
CA GLY A 493 -42.31 5.70 28.84
C GLY A 493 -41.03 5.61 29.66
N LYS A 494 -39.86 5.65 29.01
CA LYS A 494 -38.52 5.52 29.61
C LYS A 494 -37.71 6.80 29.35
N LEU A 495 -36.75 7.08 30.22
CA LEU A 495 -35.86 8.24 30.12
C LEU A 495 -34.52 7.84 29.49
N PHE A 496 -34.01 8.62 28.54
CA PHE A 496 -32.70 8.37 27.94
C PHE A 496 -31.71 9.49 28.25
N HIS A 497 -30.50 9.11 28.61
CA HIS A 497 -29.37 10.00 28.83
C HIS A 497 -28.24 9.58 27.89
N PHE A 498 -27.46 10.55 27.44
CA PHE A 498 -26.40 10.33 26.48
C PHE A 498 -25.06 10.75 27.08
N GLU A 499 -24.05 9.92 26.92
CA GLU A 499 -22.65 10.21 27.25
C GLU A 499 -21.76 9.85 26.05
N GLY A 500 -20.53 10.36 26.03
CA GLY A 500 -19.56 9.98 25.00
C GLY A 500 -18.45 10.99 24.80
N SER A 501 -17.61 10.71 23.82
CA SER A 501 -16.51 11.59 23.42
C SER A 501 -16.32 11.57 21.91
N ASP A 502 -15.64 12.58 21.37
CA ASP A 502 -15.34 12.68 19.94
C ASP A 502 -14.44 11.56 19.42
N SER A 503 -13.81 10.78 20.31
CA SER A 503 -12.98 9.62 19.95
C SER A 503 -13.81 8.40 19.52
N LEU A 504 -15.10 8.36 19.87
CA LEU A 504 -16.00 7.27 19.49
C LEU A 504 -16.35 7.38 18.00
N SER A 505 -16.44 6.24 17.31
CA SER A 505 -16.98 6.25 15.94
C SER A 505 -18.42 6.73 15.92
N LEU A 506 -18.88 7.36 14.83
CA LEU A 506 -20.28 7.80 14.71
C LEU A 506 -21.27 6.66 14.95
N ASN A 507 -20.94 5.44 14.50
CA ASN A 507 -21.77 4.24 14.67
C ASN A 507 -21.64 3.56 16.05
N HIS A 508 -20.88 4.13 16.99
CA HIS A 508 -20.75 3.55 18.32
C HIS A 508 -22.05 3.77 19.10
N PHE A 509 -22.62 2.68 19.60
CA PHE A 509 -23.84 2.66 20.39
C PHE A 509 -23.70 1.58 21.46
N GLU A 510 -23.72 2.00 22.71
CA GLU A 510 -23.66 1.09 23.85
C GLU A 510 -24.57 1.59 24.96
N VAL A 511 -25.37 0.73 25.57
CA VAL A 511 -26.12 1.07 26.78
C VAL A 511 -25.23 0.75 27.98
N THR A 512 -24.67 1.77 28.61
CA THR A 512 -23.71 1.62 29.72
C THR A 512 -24.40 1.43 31.06
N MET A 513 -25.65 1.87 31.18
CA MET A 513 -26.45 1.69 32.40
C MET A 513 -27.95 1.61 32.10
N GLU A 514 -28.64 0.74 32.83
CA GLU A 514 -30.10 0.62 32.88
C GLU A 514 -30.52 0.55 34.35
N GLY A 515 -31.52 1.34 34.76
CA GLY A 515 -31.93 1.35 36.17
C GLY A 515 -33.00 2.37 36.51
N SER A 516 -33.05 2.78 37.78
CA SER A 516 -33.94 3.87 38.22
C SER A 516 -33.51 5.20 37.61
N ALA A 517 -34.46 6.12 37.44
CA ALA A 517 -34.18 7.44 36.87
C ALA A 517 -33.12 8.21 37.67
N GLU A 518 -33.12 8.06 38.99
CA GLU A 518 -32.19 8.74 39.90
C GLU A 518 -30.76 8.22 39.75
N ALA A 519 -30.57 6.89 39.74
CA ALA A 519 -29.24 6.28 39.63
C ALA A 519 -28.59 6.53 38.26
N VAL A 520 -29.39 6.52 37.19
CA VAL A 520 -28.90 6.83 35.84
C VAL A 520 -28.53 8.31 35.73
N ARG A 521 -29.32 9.21 36.33
CA ARG A 521 -29.06 10.66 36.30
C ARG A 521 -27.79 11.04 37.05
N GLU A 522 -27.54 10.44 38.21
CA GLU A 522 -26.32 10.68 39.00
C GLU A 522 -25.05 10.33 38.19
N ARG A 523 -25.13 9.29 37.36
CA ARG A 523 -24.02 8.89 36.48
C ARG A 523 -23.94 9.70 35.19
N ALA A 524 -25.07 10.15 34.66
CA ALA A 524 -25.16 10.84 33.38
C ALA A 524 -24.75 12.31 33.44
N VAL A 525 -24.90 12.96 34.60
CA VAL A 525 -24.61 14.39 34.75
C VAL A 525 -23.15 14.53 35.22
N PRO A 526 -22.25 15.08 34.41
CA PRO A 526 -20.83 15.17 34.76
C PRO A 526 -20.52 16.18 35.87
N PHE A 527 -21.47 17.06 36.22
CA PHE A 527 -21.27 18.16 37.17
C PHE A 527 -22.43 18.29 38.16
N ALA A 528 -22.12 18.56 39.42
CA ALA A 528 -23.10 18.95 40.44
C ALA A 528 -23.24 20.47 40.52
N ALA A 529 -24.39 20.94 41.03
CA ALA A 529 -24.56 22.34 41.38
C ALA A 529 -23.53 22.74 42.44
N GLY A 530 -22.73 23.77 42.17
CA GLY A 530 -21.62 24.23 42.99
C GLY A 530 -20.23 23.86 42.46
N ASP A 531 -20.12 22.99 41.46
CA ASP A 531 -18.83 22.60 40.86
C ASP A 531 -18.19 23.79 40.11
N GLU A 532 -16.87 23.92 40.25
CA GLU A 532 -16.07 24.88 39.52
C GLU A 532 -15.33 24.17 38.37
N VAL A 533 -15.65 24.53 37.14
CA VAL A 533 -15.21 23.80 35.94
C VAL A 533 -14.53 24.76 34.96
N LEU A 534 -13.41 24.33 34.38
CA LEU A 534 -12.75 25.07 33.32
C LEU A 534 -13.41 24.77 31.98
N VAL A 535 -13.98 25.78 31.33
CA VAL A 535 -14.76 25.61 30.09
C VAL A 535 -14.23 26.52 28.99
N THR A 536 -14.37 26.08 27.74
CA THR A 536 -14.09 26.93 26.56
C THR A 536 -15.41 27.40 25.98
N LEU A 537 -15.57 28.72 25.85
CA LEU A 537 -16.79 29.31 25.29
C LEU A 537 -16.75 29.23 23.77
N VAL A 538 -17.68 28.49 23.16
CA VAL A 538 -17.60 28.11 21.74
C VAL A 538 -18.55 28.95 20.88
N GLU A 539 -19.75 29.21 21.38
CA GLU A 539 -20.83 29.85 20.62
C GLU A 539 -21.56 30.89 21.49
N PRO A 540 -22.05 32.01 20.92
CA PRO A 540 -22.94 32.91 21.64
C PRO A 540 -24.28 32.24 21.93
N HIS A 541 -24.91 32.57 23.05
CA HIS A 541 -26.22 32.04 23.39
C HIS A 541 -27.30 32.58 22.43
N MET A 542 -28.19 31.71 21.93
CA MET A 542 -29.17 32.07 20.88
C MET A 542 -30.15 33.20 21.28
N TYR A 543 -30.40 33.39 22.58
CA TYR A 543 -31.44 34.29 23.07
C TYR A 543 -30.92 35.47 23.89
N ASN A 544 -29.67 35.38 24.36
CA ASN A 544 -29.07 36.43 25.19
C ASN A 544 -27.67 36.74 24.65
N VAL A 545 -27.48 37.97 24.19
CA VAL A 545 -26.24 38.41 23.53
C VAL A 545 -25.07 38.46 24.52
N ASP A 546 -25.38 38.62 25.81
CA ASP A 546 -24.37 38.71 26.87
C ASP A 546 -23.92 37.33 27.39
N ASP A 547 -24.57 36.24 26.96
CA ASP A 547 -24.26 34.87 27.41
C ASP A 547 -23.55 34.07 26.32
N ALA A 548 -22.81 33.05 26.73
CA ALA A 548 -22.13 32.12 25.83
C ALA A 548 -22.39 30.66 26.20
N VAL A 549 -22.14 29.78 25.24
CA VAL A 549 -22.32 28.34 25.36
C VAL A 549 -20.95 27.68 25.31
N ALA A 550 -20.62 26.93 26.35
CA ALA A 550 -19.54 25.95 26.34
C ALA A 550 -20.09 24.55 26.02
N LYS A 551 -19.28 23.73 25.36
CA LYS A 551 -19.55 22.31 25.12
C LYS A 551 -18.43 21.51 25.76
N ILE A 552 -18.76 20.67 26.74
CA ILE A 552 -17.82 19.77 27.43
C ILE A 552 -18.31 18.36 27.19
N ASP A 553 -17.56 17.56 26.44
CA ASP A 553 -17.92 16.16 26.11
C ASP A 553 -19.37 16.01 25.60
N GLY A 554 -19.85 16.97 24.81
CA GLY A 554 -21.22 17.01 24.28
C GLY A 554 -22.28 17.60 25.23
N TYR A 555 -21.94 17.84 26.49
CA TYR A 555 -22.80 18.48 27.48
C TYR A 555 -22.76 20.01 27.35
N ILE A 556 -23.92 20.63 27.20
CA ILE A 556 -24.06 22.06 26.93
C ILE A 556 -24.03 22.83 28.26
N VAL A 557 -23.12 23.78 28.41
CA VAL A 557 -23.08 24.67 29.58
C VAL A 557 -23.36 26.09 29.12
N SER A 558 -24.52 26.63 29.49
CA SER A 558 -24.88 28.02 29.26
C SER A 558 -24.26 28.88 30.35
N VAL A 559 -23.31 29.73 29.96
CA VAL A 559 -22.53 30.59 30.86
C VAL A 559 -23.08 32.01 30.79
N ALA A 560 -23.68 32.45 31.90
CA ALA A 560 -24.18 33.80 32.07
C ALA A 560 -23.03 34.81 32.07
N GLY A 561 -23.13 35.85 31.23
CA GLY A 561 -22.08 36.87 31.07
C GLY A 561 -20.87 36.43 30.23
N GLY A 562 -20.90 35.23 29.63
CA GLY A 562 -19.80 34.69 28.81
C GLY A 562 -19.70 35.26 27.38
N GLY A 563 -20.70 35.99 26.89
CA GLY A 563 -20.76 36.51 25.52
C GLY A 563 -19.51 37.29 25.06
N PRO A 564 -18.92 38.18 25.90
CA PRO A 564 -17.70 38.91 25.55
C PRO A 564 -16.43 38.05 25.45
N HIS A 565 -16.45 36.80 25.94
CA HIS A 565 -15.27 35.95 26.12
C HIS A 565 -15.27 34.73 25.18
N LEU A 566 -15.91 34.83 24.03
CA LEU A 566 -15.94 33.75 23.02
C LEU A 566 -14.53 33.36 22.57
N GLY A 567 -14.24 32.05 22.63
CA GLY A 567 -12.94 31.47 22.32
C GLY A 567 -11.96 31.40 23.50
N GLU A 568 -12.29 31.98 24.65
CA GLU A 568 -11.46 31.96 25.86
C GLU A 568 -11.77 30.74 26.75
N LYS A 569 -10.77 30.32 27.53
CA LYS A 569 -10.91 29.30 28.59
C LYS A 569 -11.11 30.00 29.93
N LEU A 570 -12.26 29.79 30.56
CA LEU A 570 -12.63 30.46 31.80
C LEU A 570 -13.14 29.46 32.83
N MET A 571 -12.89 29.75 34.11
CA MET A 571 -13.48 29.02 35.21
C MET A 571 -14.92 29.50 35.40
N VAL A 572 -15.85 28.56 35.42
CA VAL A 572 -17.27 28.83 35.64
C VAL A 572 -17.77 27.99 36.80
N LYS A 573 -18.69 28.55 37.56
CA LYS A 573 -19.39 27.83 38.62
C LYS A 573 -20.72 27.33 38.09
N ILE A 574 -20.98 26.03 38.20
CA ILE A 574 -22.25 25.43 37.81
C ILE A 574 -23.31 25.83 38.84
N GLU A 575 -24.32 26.57 38.42
CA GLU A 575 -25.44 26.99 39.29
C GLU A 575 -26.54 25.92 39.31
N GLU A 576 -26.88 25.39 38.15
CA GLU A 576 -27.88 24.33 38.01
C GLU A 576 -27.44 23.34 36.93
N ALA A 577 -27.30 22.06 37.30
CA ALA A 577 -27.02 20.99 36.35
C ALA A 577 -28.32 20.30 35.94
N GLY A 578 -28.78 20.59 34.72
CA GLY A 578 -29.97 20.01 34.13
C GLY A 578 -29.72 18.62 33.54
N ARG A 579 -30.59 18.22 32.62
CA ARG A 579 -30.54 16.88 32.02
C ARG A 579 -29.60 16.81 30.80
N ASN A 580 -29.64 17.85 29.98
CA ASN A 580 -28.89 17.97 28.72
C ASN A 580 -28.08 19.27 28.68
N SER A 581 -28.18 20.07 29.74
CA SER A 581 -27.49 21.36 29.84
C SER A 581 -27.34 21.79 31.29
N ALA A 582 -26.26 22.49 31.60
CA ALA A 582 -26.10 23.22 32.87
C ALA A 582 -26.16 24.73 32.65
N SER A 583 -26.64 25.47 33.64
CA SER A 583 -26.41 26.90 33.76
C SER A 583 -25.19 27.14 34.65
N ALA A 584 -24.36 28.10 34.25
CA ALA A 584 -23.16 28.45 34.97
C ALA A 584 -22.95 29.96 34.98
N THR A 585 -22.22 30.46 35.98
CA THR A 585 -21.82 31.87 36.09
C THR A 585 -20.30 31.96 35.97
N LEU A 586 -19.81 33.06 35.40
CA LEU A 586 -18.38 33.35 35.40
C LEU A 586 -17.90 33.55 36.83
N LEU A 587 -16.84 32.85 37.22
CA LEU A 587 -16.10 33.20 38.42
C LEU A 587 -15.26 34.44 38.10
N GLU A 588 -15.50 35.55 38.79
CA GLU A 588 -14.72 36.77 38.61
C GLU A 588 -13.23 36.45 38.83
N ALA A 589 -12.44 36.64 37.77
CA ALA A 589 -10.99 36.69 37.92
C ALA A 589 -10.66 37.95 38.71
N ASP A 590 -10.22 37.78 39.95
CA ASP A 590 -9.69 38.86 40.77
C ASP A 590 -8.61 39.60 39.94
N ASN A 591 -8.91 40.83 39.53
CA ASN A 591 -8.12 41.59 38.58
C ASN A 591 -6.82 42.07 39.26
N GLY A 592 -5.80 41.22 39.25
CA GLY A 592 -4.43 41.55 39.60
C GLY A 592 -3.47 41.34 38.43
N LYS A 593 -3.47 42.24 37.44
CA LYS A 593 -2.34 42.35 36.49
C LYS A 593 -1.19 43.11 37.17
N ASP A 594 -0.22 42.38 37.70
CA ASP A 594 1.20 42.49 37.35
C ASP A 594 2.08 41.78 38.39
N ALA A 595 2.50 40.55 38.10
CA ALA A 595 3.88 40.08 38.26
C ALA A 595 4.00 38.67 37.66
N LEU A 596 4.79 38.56 36.59
CA LEU A 596 5.34 37.29 36.13
C LEU A 596 6.07 36.57 37.27
N ASP A 597 6.03 35.24 37.19
CA ASP A 597 7.07 34.31 37.67
C ASP A 597 7.17 34.12 39.19
N SER A 598 6.49 33.08 39.70
CA SER A 598 6.98 32.38 40.89
C SER A 598 6.68 30.88 40.79
N THR A 599 7.75 30.15 40.48
CA THR A 599 7.94 28.75 40.82
C THR A 599 7.65 28.50 42.31
N PRO A 600 7.16 27.32 42.72
CA PRO A 600 7.11 26.96 44.13
C PRO A 600 8.54 26.67 44.61
N ARG A 601 9.08 27.51 45.51
CA ARG A 601 10.22 27.15 46.36
C ARG A 601 9.74 26.26 47.51
N GLY A 602 10.52 25.21 47.77
CA GLY A 602 10.27 24.22 48.82
C GLY A 602 10.66 24.65 50.24
N SER A 603 10.62 23.65 51.12
CA SER A 603 11.24 23.55 52.46
C SER A 603 11.74 22.09 52.57
N GLU A 604 12.87 21.72 53.17
CA GLU A 604 13.81 22.39 54.08
C GLU A 604 15.14 21.58 54.14
N GLU A 605 16.23 22.27 54.52
CA GLU A 605 17.47 21.79 55.19
C GLU A 605 18.39 20.80 54.43
N GLU A 606 19.72 20.87 54.41
CA GLU A 606 20.74 21.58 55.21
C GLU A 606 22.06 21.61 54.39
N ALA A 607 22.92 22.60 54.64
CA ALA A 607 24.16 22.84 53.90
C ALA A 607 25.38 22.15 54.54
N VAL A 608 26.23 21.46 53.76
CA VAL A 608 27.69 21.40 53.99
C VAL A 608 28.45 21.26 52.66
N GLU A 609 29.47 22.09 52.49
CA GLU A 609 30.42 22.14 51.38
C GLU A 609 31.33 20.89 51.24
N SER A 610 31.92 20.81 50.03
CA SER A 610 33.27 20.32 49.70
C SER A 610 33.39 18.92 49.10
N GLY A 611 34.18 18.84 48.02
CA GLY A 611 34.98 17.65 47.72
C GLY A 611 34.77 16.99 46.35
N SER A 612 35.54 17.44 45.36
CA SER A 612 36.54 16.61 44.66
C SER A 612 36.16 15.21 44.14
N ALA A 613 36.17 15.10 42.81
CA ALA A 613 36.89 14.10 41.99
C ALA A 613 36.32 12.69 41.74
N ALA A 614 36.49 12.33 40.46
CA ALA A 614 36.82 11.01 39.90
C ALA A 614 35.73 9.94 39.73
N THR A 615 35.64 9.47 38.47
CA THR A 615 35.27 8.12 37.99
C THR A 615 35.95 6.99 38.80
N PRO A 616 35.55 5.69 38.76
CA PRO A 616 35.13 4.93 37.57
C PRO A 616 34.14 3.73 37.75
N GLU A 617 33.87 3.07 36.61
CA GLU A 617 33.48 1.67 36.28
C GLU A 617 33.07 0.58 37.32
N VAL A 618 32.41 -0.46 36.75
CA VAL A 618 32.25 -1.88 37.16
C VAL A 618 30.88 -2.20 37.81
N ALA A 619 29.91 -2.89 37.19
CA ALA A 619 29.76 -4.27 36.66
C ALA A 619 29.19 -5.31 37.65
N THR A 620 28.31 -6.19 37.11
CA THR A 620 27.85 -7.53 37.62
C THR A 620 26.93 -7.52 38.86
N ALA A 621 26.00 -8.44 39.13
CA ALA A 621 25.58 -9.75 38.62
C ALA A 621 24.12 -10.01 39.12
N ALA A 622 23.24 -10.63 38.34
CA ALA A 622 22.79 -12.03 38.44
C ALA A 622 22.15 -12.46 39.78
N GLU A 623 20.89 -12.89 39.73
CA GLU A 623 20.34 -13.90 40.65
C GLU A 623 19.55 -14.95 39.85
N GLU A 624 20.03 -16.19 39.93
CA GLU A 624 19.40 -17.44 39.51
C GLU A 624 18.55 -18.04 40.64
N SER A 625 17.81 -19.08 40.25
CA SER A 625 17.12 -20.14 41.02
C SER A 625 15.69 -19.78 41.43
N ASN A 626 14.66 -20.50 40.97
CA ASN A 626 14.52 -21.97 40.86
C ASN A 626 13.60 -22.42 39.72
#